data_AF-A0A162CH20-F1
#
_entry.id   AF-A0A162CH20-F1
#
_cell.length_a   1.000
_cell.length_b   1.000
_cell.length_c   1.000
_cell.angle_alpha   90.00
_cell.angle_beta   90.00
_cell.angle_gamma   90.00
#
_symmetry.space_group_name_H-M   'P 1'
#
loop_
_entity.id
_entity.type
_entity.pdbx_description
1 polymer ?
#
loop_
_entity_poly.entity_id
_entity_poly.type
_entity_poly.pdbx_seq_one_letter_code
_entity_poly.pdbx_strand_id
1 'polypeptide(L)'
;MSFPDKEKRQKCWDSRDRYWECLDKSGDQMEKCMEVRAVYETTCPSQWVKHFDRKREYLKFKERIQNDGLQTACGPVASKSSLTVPRQRVYRQTVTTLT
;
A
#
# COMPACT_ATOMS: atom_id res chain seq x y z
N MET A 1 16.20 12.80 -5.94
CA MET A 1 15.58 12.81 -4.60
C MET A 1 16.44 11.99 -3.66
N SER A 2 16.76 12.54 -2.49
CA SER A 2 17.58 11.85 -1.47
C SER A 2 16.78 10.70 -0.85
N PHE A 3 17.45 9.56 -0.64
CA PHE A 3 16.86 8.42 0.04
C PHE A 3 16.66 8.77 1.53
N PRO A 4 15.45 8.63 2.09
CA PRO A 4 15.23 8.95 3.49
C PRO A 4 16.01 8.00 4.39
N ASP A 5 16.71 8.58 5.36
CA ASP A 5 17.44 7.88 6.42
C ASP A 5 16.55 6.85 7.13
N LYS A 6 17.17 5.82 7.73
CA LYS A 6 16.46 4.74 8.43
C LYS A 6 15.48 5.28 9.48
N GLU A 7 15.91 6.28 10.25
CA GLU A 7 15.07 6.88 11.30
C GLU A 7 13.88 7.67 10.74
N LYS A 8 14.08 8.44 9.66
CA LYS A 8 12.99 9.18 8.99
C LYS A 8 11.95 8.24 8.42
N ARG A 9 12.39 7.09 7.90
CA ARG A 9 11.49 6.03 7.44
C ARG A 9 10.67 5.42 8.57
N GLN A 10 11.30 5.15 9.71
CA GLN A 10 10.59 4.63 10.88
C GLN A 10 9.52 5.62 11.35
N LYS A 11 9.89 6.90 11.53
CA LYS A 11 8.94 7.96 11.90
C LYS A 11 7.76 8.06 10.93
N CYS A 12 8.02 7.95 9.63
CA CYS A 12 6.96 7.94 8.62
C CYS A 12 6.00 6.75 8.78
N TRP A 13 6.52 5.54 9.03
CA TRP A 13 5.69 4.37 9.28
C TRP A 13 4.88 4.50 10.57
N ASP A 14 5.47 5.03 11.64
CA ASP A 14 4.77 5.26 12.90
C ASP A 14 3.62 6.27 12.73
N SER A 15 3.84 7.36 12.00
CA SER A 15 2.78 8.34 11.66
C SER A 15 1.69 7.75 10.77
N ARG A 16 2.06 6.90 9.80
CA ARG A 16 1.11 6.17 8.96
C ARG A 16 0.18 5.28 9.80
N ASP A 17 0.76 4.51 10.72
CA ASP A 17 0.01 3.53 11.50
C ASP A 17 -0.98 4.23 12.44
N ARG A 18 -0.58 5.36 13.04
CA ARG A 18 -1.50 6.22 13.80
C ARG A 18 -2.65 6.75 12.94
N TYR A 19 -2.37 7.17 11.71
CA TYR A 19 -3.42 7.65 10.80
C TYR A 19 -4.39 6.53 10.43
N TRP A 20 -3.89 5.33 10.14
CA TRP A 20 -4.72 4.18 9.80
C TRP A 20 -5.56 3.71 11.00
N GLU A 21 -4.98 3.65 12.19
CA GLU A 21 -5.70 3.33 13.41
C GLU A 21 -6.83 4.34 13.69
N CYS A 22 -6.58 5.63 13.45
CA CYS A 22 -7.62 6.66 13.58
C CYS A 22 -8.78 6.43 12.61
N LEU A 23 -8.48 6.09 11.35
CA LEU A 23 -9.51 5.80 10.35
C LEU A 23 -10.31 4.52 10.67
N ASP A 24 -9.64 3.47 11.16
CA ASP A 24 -10.31 2.22 11.56
C ASP A 24 -11.25 2.44 12.74
N LYS A 25 -10.81 3.23 13.75
CA LYS A 25 -11.67 3.63 14.88
C LYS A 25 -12.83 4.53 14.46
N SER A 26 -12.61 5.39 13.47
CA SER A 26 -13.61 6.38 13.02
C SER A 26 -14.56 5.84 11.95
N GLY A 27 -14.38 4.60 11.47
CA GLY A 27 -15.16 4.06 10.35
C GLY A 27 -14.97 4.88 9.07
N ASP A 28 -13.73 5.26 8.76
CA ASP A 28 -13.34 6.03 7.57
C ASP A 28 -13.76 7.49 7.49
N GLN A 29 -14.14 8.09 8.62
CA GLN A 29 -14.38 9.54 8.69
C GLN A 29 -13.05 10.30 8.64
N MET A 30 -12.63 10.69 7.44
CA MET A 30 -11.37 11.42 7.22
C MET A 30 -11.30 12.74 8.00
N GLU A 31 -12.43 13.41 8.21
CA GLU A 31 -12.50 14.71 8.91
C GLU A 31 -11.98 14.63 10.35
N LYS A 32 -12.28 13.54 11.06
CA LYS A 32 -11.84 13.33 12.45
C LYS A 32 -10.33 13.08 12.56
N CYS A 33 -9.70 12.65 11.46
CA CYS A 33 -8.30 12.28 11.41
C CYS A 33 -7.45 13.28 10.61
N MET A 34 -7.96 14.49 10.30
CA MET A 34 -7.24 15.51 9.51
C MET A 34 -5.94 15.95 10.17
N GLU A 35 -5.92 16.11 11.49
CA GLU A 35 -4.71 16.50 12.23
C GLU A 35 -3.60 15.45 12.09
N VAL A 36 -3.96 14.17 12.27
CA VAL A 36 -3.03 13.04 12.12
C VAL A 36 -2.59 12.89 10.65
N ARG A 37 -3.47 13.21 9.70
CA ARG A 37 -3.16 13.23 8.28
C ARG A 37 -2.11 14.29 7.94
N ALA A 38 -2.22 15.49 8.50
CA ALA A 38 -1.24 16.55 8.28
C ALA A 38 0.17 16.14 8.77
N VAL A 39 0.25 15.49 9.94
CA VAL A 39 1.52 14.95 10.46
C VAL A 39 2.07 13.85 9.55
N TYR A 40 1.20 13.01 9.01
CA TYR A 40 1.60 11.94 8.08
C TYR A 40 2.15 12.50 6.75
N GLU A 41 1.49 13.51 6.16
CA GLU A 41 1.92 14.14 4.92
C GLU A 41 3.23 14.93 5.06
N THR A 42 3.48 15.51 6.24
CA THR A 42 4.73 16.25 6.53
C THR A 42 5.90 15.32 6.87
N THR A 43 5.64 14.20 7.55
CA THR A 43 6.68 13.23 7.94
C THR A 43 7.12 12.34 6.78
N CYS A 44 6.18 12.00 5.89
CA CYS A 44 6.41 11.07 4.80
C CYS A 44 6.64 11.78 3.45
N PRO A 45 7.49 11.22 2.56
CA PRO A 45 7.55 11.66 1.18
C PRO A 45 6.19 11.53 0.49
N SER A 46 5.80 12.52 -0.32
CA SER A 46 4.50 12.56 -1.02
C SER A 46 4.23 11.32 -1.90
N GLN A 47 5.27 10.73 -2.49
CA GLN A 47 5.17 9.49 -3.26
C GLN A 47 4.73 8.29 -2.40
N TRP A 48 5.19 8.23 -1.16
CA TRP A 48 4.84 7.16 -0.23
C TRP A 48 3.41 7.33 0.26
N VAL A 49 2.99 8.55 0.58
CA VAL A 49 1.60 8.86 0.95
C VAL A 49 0.64 8.35 -0.13
N LYS A 50 0.86 8.73 -1.40
CA LYS A 50 0.06 8.26 -2.54
C LYS A 50 0.07 6.74 -2.72
N HIS A 51 1.18 6.08 -2.40
CA HIS A 51 1.27 4.62 -2.49
C HIS A 51 0.46 3.94 -1.38
N PHE A 52 0.58 4.43 -0.15
CA PHE A 52 -0.10 3.88 1.02
C PHE A 52 -1.61 4.12 0.98
N ASP A 53 -2.08 5.28 0.50
CA ASP A 53 -3.50 5.58 0.34
C ASP A 53 -4.16 4.56 -0.63
N ARG A 54 -3.57 4.37 -1.82
CA ARG A 54 -4.01 3.33 -2.77
C ARG A 54 -3.94 1.92 -2.20
N LYS A 55 -2.91 1.62 -1.40
CA LYS A 55 -2.79 0.30 -0.75
C LYS A 55 -3.93 0.07 0.24
N ARG A 56 -4.34 1.08 1.00
CA ARG A 56 -5.43 0.97 1.98
C ARG A 56 -6.77 0.73 1.29
N GLU A 57 -7.07 1.48 0.22
CA GLU A 57 -8.26 1.26 -0.62
C GLU A 57 -8.32 -0.17 -1.16
N TYR A 58 -7.20 -0.67 -1.69
CA TYR A 58 -7.10 -2.05 -2.15
C TYR A 58 -7.34 -3.08 -1.04
N LEU A 59 -6.81 -2.86 0.16
CA LEU A 59 -7.00 -3.77 1.29
C LEU A 59 -8.47 -3.84 1.71
N LYS A 60 -9.17 -2.71 1.76
CA LYS A 60 -10.61 -2.68 2.04
C LYS A 60 -11.43 -3.33 0.94
N PHE A 61 -11.07 -3.07 -0.32
CA PHE A 61 -11.75 -3.72 -1.44
C PHE A 61 -11.55 -5.24 -1.37
N LYS A 62 -10.33 -5.70 -1.08
CA LYS A 62 -10.03 -7.11 -0.91
C LYS A 62 -10.83 -7.72 0.24
N GLU A 63 -10.94 -7.03 1.38
CA GLU A 63 -11.74 -7.47 2.52
C GLU A 63 -13.22 -7.60 2.15
N ARG A 64 -13.80 -6.60 1.47
CA ARG A 64 -15.18 -6.67 0.96
C ARG A 64 -15.39 -7.85 0.02
N ILE A 65 -14.50 -8.05 -0.96
CA ILE A 65 -14.61 -9.18 -1.90
C ILE A 65 -14.48 -10.54 -1.21
N GLN A 66 -13.64 -10.63 -0.17
CA GLN A 66 -13.48 -11.87 0.60
C GLN A 66 -14.69 -12.14 1.50
N ASN A 67 -15.25 -11.11 2.13
CA ASN A 67 -16.34 -11.22 3.08
C ASN A 67 -17.71 -11.36 2.39
N ASP A 68 -17.94 -10.66 1.27
CA ASP A 68 -19.22 -10.64 0.56
C ASP A 68 -19.41 -11.82 -0.40
N GLY A 69 -18.49 -12.80 -0.41
CA GLY A 69 -18.68 -14.07 -1.12
C GLY A 69 -19.32 -13.92 -2.50
N LEU A 70 -18.62 -13.26 -3.44
CA LEU A 70 -18.94 -13.32 -4.89
C LEU A 70 -20.43 -13.17 -5.24
N GLN A 71 -21.13 -12.15 -4.74
CA GLN A 71 -22.45 -11.81 -5.29
C GLN A 71 -22.35 -10.97 -6.58
N THR A 72 -22.26 -11.73 -7.67
CA THR A 72 -23.00 -11.56 -8.94
C THR A 72 -22.57 -10.52 -9.98
N ALA A 73 -21.93 -11.07 -11.02
CA ALA A 73 -22.22 -10.96 -12.46
C ALA A 73 -22.10 -9.63 -13.21
N CYS A 74 -20.95 -9.50 -13.91
CA CYS A 74 -20.96 -9.29 -15.35
C CYS A 74 -19.81 -10.09 -16.01
N GLY A 75 -20.15 -11.20 -16.67
CA GLY A 75 -19.34 -11.88 -17.71
C GLY A 75 -18.29 -12.93 -17.26
N PRO A 76 -18.03 -13.97 -18.08
CA PRO A 76 -17.00 -14.96 -17.82
C PRO A 76 -15.63 -14.38 -18.17
N VAL A 77 -14.94 -13.76 -17.21
CA VAL A 77 -13.49 -13.65 -17.31
C VAL A 77 -12.87 -14.94 -16.79
N ALA A 78 -12.77 -15.90 -17.70
CA ALA A 78 -11.82 -16.97 -17.58
C ALA A 78 -10.41 -16.35 -17.51
N SER A 79 -9.87 -16.21 -16.30
CA SER A 79 -8.45 -16.47 -16.06
C SER A 79 -8.14 -16.49 -14.57
N LYS A 80 -7.79 -17.69 -14.12
CA LYS A 80 -6.96 -17.92 -12.95
C LYS A 80 -5.73 -17.00 -13.01
N SER A 81 -5.42 -16.30 -11.94
CA SER A 81 -4.00 -16.16 -11.56
C SER A 81 -3.89 -15.79 -10.08
N SER A 82 -3.36 -16.74 -9.32
CA SER A 82 -2.66 -16.48 -8.08
C SER A 82 -1.53 -15.49 -8.37
N LEU A 83 -1.76 -14.20 -8.17
CA LEU A 83 -0.71 -13.19 -8.25
C LEU A 83 0.04 -13.13 -6.92
N THR A 84 0.72 -14.22 -6.57
CA THR A 84 1.98 -14.11 -5.83
C THR A 84 2.99 -13.63 -6.86
N VAL A 85 3.18 -12.32 -7.02
CA VAL A 85 4.27 -11.78 -7.83
C VAL A 85 5.56 -12.02 -7.06
N PRO A 86 6.46 -12.95 -7.48
CA PRO A 86 7.77 -13.04 -6.89
C PRO A 86 8.57 -11.88 -7.46
N ARG A 87 9.03 -10.99 -6.58
CA ARG A 87 9.90 -9.87 -6.96
C ARG A 87 11.28 -10.42 -7.35
N GLN A 88 11.42 -10.98 -8.54
CA GLN A 88 12.73 -11.37 -9.08
C GLN A 88 13.36 -10.18 -9.78
N ARG A 89 14.52 -9.79 -9.24
CA ARG A 89 15.38 -8.70 -9.69
C ARG A 89 16.16 -9.18 -10.93
N VAL A 90 15.65 -8.89 -12.12
CA VAL A 90 16.38 -9.14 -13.38
C VAL A 90 17.50 -8.11 -13.52
N TYR A 91 18.65 -8.35 -12.88
CA TYR A 91 19.86 -7.53 -13.11
C TYR A 91 21.17 -8.24 -12.76
N ARG A 92 21.32 -9.55 -13.05
CA ARG A 92 22.59 -10.23 -12.70
C ARG A 92 22.99 -11.43 -13.57
N GLN A 93 22.81 -11.36 -14.89
CA GLN A 93 23.21 -12.47 -15.77
C GLN A 93 23.86 -12.08 -17.10
N THR A 94 24.47 -10.90 -17.22
CA THR A 94 25.20 -10.49 -18.44
C THR A 94 26.70 -10.29 -18.23
N VAL A 95 27.32 -11.02 -17.29
CA VAL A 95 28.78 -10.94 -17.07
C VAL A 95 29.38 -12.30 -16.72
N THR A 96 29.11 -13.36 -17.50
CA THR A 96 29.79 -14.67 -17.32
C THR A 96 29.92 -15.47 -18.62
N THR A 97 30.07 -14.81 -19.77
CA THR A 97 30.43 -15.49 -21.03
C THR A 97 31.58 -14.75 -21.71
N LEU A 98 32.74 -14.74 -21.07
CA LEU A 98 34.04 -14.48 -21.68
C LEU A 98 35.12 -15.23 -20.86
N THR A 99 35.24 -16.53 -21.13
CA THR A 99 36.46 -17.34 -21.01
C THR A 99 36.26 -18.59 -21.86
#